data_AF-A0A7C7UB20-F1
#
_entry.id   AF-A0A7C7UB20-F1
#
_cell.length_a   1.000
_cell.length_b   1.000
_cell.length_c   1.000
_cell.angle_alpha   90.00
_cell.angle_beta   90.00
_cell.angle_gamma   90.00
#
_symmetry.space_group_name_H-M   'P 1'
#
loop_
_entity.id
_entity.type
_entity.pdbx_description
1 polymer ?
#
loop_
_entity_poly.entity_id
_entity_poly.type
_entity_poly.pdbx_seq_one_letter_code
_entity_poly.pdbx_strand_id
1 'polypeptide(L)'
;MSETPGRRFIRSHVRARRYRLTRHATVVRLERRISIAELEQALLSGEVIERYPDDQPYPSCLVLGWLTSGDPLHIVCSRGDVEPALRIVTLYEPEDALWESDYKTREVRK
;
A
#
# COMPACT_ATOMS: atom_id res chain seq x y z
N MET A 1 13.80 -5.92 15.71
CA MET A 1 13.64 -5.74 14.26
C MET A 1 12.16 -5.64 13.98
N SER A 2 11.68 -4.58 13.33
CA SER A 2 10.28 -4.49 12.92
C SER A 2 10.00 -5.57 11.86
N GLU A 3 8.80 -6.12 11.84
CA GLU A 3 8.34 -7.07 10.82
C GLU A 3 7.68 -6.33 9.66
N THR A 4 7.68 -6.91 8.46
CA THR A 4 6.89 -6.33 7.35
C THR A 4 5.40 -6.28 7.75
N PRO A 5 4.67 -5.22 7.37
CA PRO A 5 3.26 -5.13 7.72
C PRO A 5 2.47 -6.31 7.14
N GLY A 6 1.75 -7.01 8.02
CA GLY A 6 0.80 -8.07 7.62
C GLY A 6 -0.61 -7.52 7.42
N ARG A 7 -1.45 -8.28 6.72
CA ARG A 7 -2.86 -7.90 6.46
C ARG A 7 -3.64 -7.57 7.75
N ARG A 8 -3.45 -8.33 8.83
CA ARG A 8 -4.10 -8.07 10.12
C ARG A 8 -3.65 -6.73 10.72
N PHE A 9 -2.34 -6.46 10.68
CA PHE A 9 -1.75 -5.21 11.15
C PHE A 9 -2.34 -4.02 10.38
N ILE A 10 -2.29 -4.07 9.05
CA ILE A 10 -2.82 -3.00 8.17
C ILE A 10 -4.30 -2.74 8.47
N ARG A 11 -5.15 -3.78 8.44
CA ARG A 11 -6.60 -3.61 8.66
C ARG A 11 -6.93 -3.06 10.04
N SER A 12 -6.22 -3.50 11.09
CA SER A 12 -6.45 -2.98 12.45
C SER A 12 -6.11 -1.50 12.57
N HIS A 13 -5.03 -1.05 11.95
CA HIS A 13 -4.58 0.35 11.99
C HIS A 13 -5.46 1.25 11.14
N VAL A 14 -5.88 0.78 9.95
CA VAL A 14 -6.82 1.51 9.09
C VAL A 14 -8.17 1.69 9.79
N ARG A 15 -8.76 0.62 10.37
CA ARG A 15 -10.03 0.73 11.11
C ARG A 15 -9.95 1.68 12.30
N ALA A 16 -8.80 1.73 12.97
CA ALA A 16 -8.56 2.63 14.09
C ALA A 16 -8.16 4.06 13.65
N ARG A 17 -8.06 4.34 12.34
CA ARG A 17 -7.48 5.58 11.77
C ARG A 17 -6.11 5.93 12.35
N ARG A 18 -5.33 4.90 12.66
CA ARG A 18 -3.97 4.98 13.21
C ARG A 18 -2.96 4.69 12.10
N TYR A 19 -2.83 5.61 11.17
CA TYR A 19 -1.80 5.54 10.13
C TYR A 19 -1.35 6.95 9.73
N ARG A 20 -0.19 7.06 9.10
CA ARG A 20 0.31 8.31 8.52
C ARG A 20 0.51 8.14 7.02
N LEU A 21 0.18 9.15 6.22
CA LEU A 21 0.68 9.26 4.86
C LEU A 21 2.05 9.95 4.90
N THR A 22 3.00 9.47 4.10
CA THR A 22 4.20 10.27 3.82
C THR A 22 3.82 11.51 3.00
N ARG A 23 4.75 12.47 2.90
CA ARG A 23 4.59 13.62 2.00
C ARG A 23 4.36 13.16 0.56
N HIS A 24 5.12 12.16 0.10
CA HIS A 24 5.00 11.62 -1.25
C HIS A 24 3.64 10.96 -1.49
N ALA A 25 3.19 10.06 -0.60
CA ALA A 25 1.85 9.47 -0.69
C ALA A 25 0.73 10.52 -0.69
N THR A 26 0.88 11.58 0.10
CA THR A 26 -0.11 12.68 0.16
C THR A 26 -0.22 13.40 -1.19
N VAL A 27 0.91 13.71 -1.83
CA VAL A 27 0.95 14.37 -3.15
C VAL A 27 0.34 13.46 -4.22
N VAL A 28 0.82 12.23 -4.35
CA VAL A 28 0.35 11.30 -5.40
C VAL A 28 -1.15 11.01 -5.26
N ARG A 29 -1.64 10.82 -4.02
CA ARG A 29 -3.08 10.63 -3.76
C ARG A 29 -3.90 11.81 -4.29
N LEU A 30 -3.48 13.03 -4.02
CA LEU A 30 -4.19 14.25 -4.43
C LEU A 30 -4.17 14.43 -5.95
N GLU A 31 -3.03 14.20 -6.60
CA GLU A 31 -2.88 14.25 -8.05
C GLU A 31 -3.81 13.25 -8.76
N ARG A 32 -3.96 12.07 -8.19
CA ARG A 32 -4.84 11.00 -8.70
C ARG A 32 -6.30 11.11 -8.21
N ARG A 33 -6.63 12.15 -7.43
CA ARG A 33 -7.98 12.40 -6.87
C ARG A 33 -8.54 11.23 -6.04
N ILE A 34 -7.69 10.40 -5.47
CA ILE A 34 -8.10 9.26 -4.64
C ILE A 34 -8.48 9.79 -3.26
N SER A 35 -9.71 9.59 -2.81
CA SER A 35 -10.14 10.01 -1.48
C SER A 35 -9.49 9.17 -0.37
N ILE A 36 -9.51 9.68 0.87
CA ILE A 36 -9.08 8.87 2.02
C ILE A 36 -9.98 7.64 2.17
N ALA A 37 -11.28 7.77 1.93
CA ALA A 37 -12.22 6.65 2.02
C ALA A 37 -11.90 5.53 1.02
N GLU A 38 -11.55 5.88 -0.23
CA GLU A 38 -11.12 4.90 -1.23
C GLU A 38 -9.80 4.24 -0.85
N LEU A 39 -8.81 5.01 -0.37
CA LEU A 39 -7.56 4.46 0.14
C LEU A 39 -7.80 3.47 1.29
N GLU A 40 -8.63 3.85 2.28
CA GLU A 40 -8.98 2.99 3.41
C GLU A 40 -9.71 1.73 2.93
N GLN A 41 -10.66 1.84 1.99
CA GLN A 41 -11.38 0.69 1.45
C GLN A 41 -10.44 -0.26 0.71
N ALA A 42 -9.57 0.27 -0.16
CA ALA A 42 -8.58 -0.52 -0.90
C ALA A 42 -7.64 -1.28 0.06
N LEU A 43 -7.19 -0.66 1.15
CA LEU A 43 -6.38 -1.32 2.18
C LEU A 43 -7.17 -2.36 3.00
N LEU A 44 -8.48 -2.15 3.21
CA LEU A 44 -9.31 -3.04 4.02
C LEU A 44 -9.73 -4.32 3.29
N SER A 45 -9.91 -4.25 1.97
CA SER A 45 -10.23 -5.39 1.10
C SER A 45 -8.99 -6.00 0.42
N GLY A 46 -7.90 -5.25 0.34
CA GLY A 46 -6.71 -5.63 -0.41
C GLY A 46 -5.91 -6.80 0.15
N GLU A 47 -4.92 -7.20 -0.65
CA GLU A 47 -4.02 -8.33 -0.46
C GLU A 47 -2.57 -7.85 -0.45
N VAL A 48 -1.75 -8.39 0.47
CA VAL A 48 -0.29 -8.16 0.44
C VAL A 48 0.32 -9.07 -0.61
N ILE A 49 0.89 -8.50 -1.67
CA ILE A 49 1.40 -9.25 -2.84
C ILE A 49 2.93 -9.33 -2.87
N GLU A 50 3.64 -8.36 -2.31
CA GLU A 50 5.10 -8.41 -2.14
C GLU A 50 5.51 -7.96 -0.73
N ARG A 51 6.64 -8.47 -0.22
CA ARG A 51 7.21 -8.12 1.08
C ARG A 51 8.66 -7.71 0.92
N TYR A 52 9.04 -6.61 1.55
CA TYR A 52 10.38 -6.06 1.50
C TYR A 52 10.91 -5.88 2.94
N PRO A 53 11.43 -6.97 3.56
CA PRO A 53 11.93 -6.91 4.93
C PRO A 53 13.15 -6.00 5.09
N ASP A 54 13.90 -5.79 4.02
CA ASP A 54 15.17 -5.04 4.03
C ASP A 54 15.01 -3.56 3.63
N ASP A 55 13.79 -3.12 3.34
CA ASP A 55 13.49 -1.73 3.00
C ASP A 55 13.89 -0.77 4.12
N GLN A 56 14.43 0.38 3.72
CA GLN A 56 14.85 1.45 4.61
C GLN A 56 13.92 2.66 4.49
N PRO A 57 13.59 3.37 5.59
CA PRO A 57 14.06 3.15 6.97
C PRO A 57 13.29 2.04 7.71
N TYR A 58 12.23 1.49 7.13
CA TYR A 58 11.37 0.50 7.76
C TYR A 58 10.95 -0.60 6.79
N PRO A 59 10.87 -1.86 7.25
CA PRO A 59 10.31 -2.96 6.49
C PRO A 59 8.94 -2.62 5.91
N SER A 60 8.74 -2.99 4.65
CA SER A 60 7.56 -2.59 3.89
C SER A 60 6.92 -3.77 3.16
N CYS A 61 5.72 -3.55 2.63
CA CYS A 61 5.03 -4.49 1.76
C CYS A 61 4.24 -3.74 0.70
N LEU A 62 4.01 -4.41 -0.43
CA LEU A 62 3.10 -3.94 -1.47
C LEU A 62 1.72 -4.57 -1.27
N VAL A 63 0.70 -3.73 -1.25
CA VAL A 63 -0.71 -4.14 -1.18
C VAL A 63 -1.37 -3.87 -2.52
N LEU A 64 -2.03 -4.87 -3.10
CA LEU A 64 -3.00 -4.67 -4.17
C LEU A 64 -4.39 -4.47 -3.55
N GLY A 65 -4.98 -3.31 -3.79
CA GLY A 65 -6.37 -3.00 -3.52
C GLY A 65 -7.09 -2.58 -4.81
N TRP A 66 -8.35 -2.22 -4.67
CA TRP A 66 -9.21 -1.82 -5.78
C TRP A 66 -10.01 -0.59 -5.39
N LEU A 67 -10.11 0.37 -6.31
CA LEU A 67 -10.98 1.53 -6.19
C LEU A 67 -12.44 1.12 -6.41
N THR A 68 -13.37 2.00 -6.02
CA THR A 68 -14.81 1.77 -6.26
C THR A 68 -15.14 1.71 -7.75
N SER A 69 -14.33 2.36 -8.59
CA SER A 69 -14.42 2.28 -10.06
C SER A 69 -14.10 0.90 -10.63
N GLY A 70 -13.41 0.04 -9.87
CA GLY A 70 -12.86 -1.22 -10.35
C GLY A 70 -11.39 -1.13 -10.80
N ASP A 71 -10.78 0.05 -10.71
CA ASP A 71 -9.37 0.22 -11.09
C ASP A 71 -8.42 -0.33 -10.01
N PRO A 72 -7.32 -1.02 -10.39
CA PRO A 72 -6.36 -1.56 -9.45
C PRO A 72 -5.53 -0.45 -8.78
N LEU A 73 -5.20 -0.65 -7.51
CA LEU A 73 -4.37 0.29 -6.76
C LEU A 73 -3.29 -0.45 -5.97
N HIS A 74 -2.04 -0.16 -6.32
CA HIS A 74 -0.86 -0.57 -5.58
C HIS A 74 -0.56 0.43 -4.48
N ILE A 75 -0.35 -0.08 -3.26
CA ILE A 75 -0.13 0.74 -2.07
C ILE A 75 1.06 0.18 -1.31
N VAL A 76 2.11 0.97 -1.16
CA VAL A 76 3.27 0.59 -0.35
C VAL A 76 3.01 0.97 1.09
N CYS A 77 3.02 -0.02 1.97
CA CYS A 77 2.82 0.15 3.41
C CYS A 77 4.11 -0.22 4.14
N SER A 78 4.56 0.62 5.08
CA SER A 78 5.67 0.27 5.99
C SER A 78 5.24 0.25 7.44
N ARG A 79 5.99 -0.51 8.25
CA ARG A 79 5.79 -0.60 9.71
C ARG A 79 7.03 -0.07 10.41
N GLY A 80 6.93 1.16 10.90
CA GLY A 80 8.01 1.74 11.69
C GLY A 80 7.73 1.73 13.18
N ASP A 81 8.76 2.06 13.96
CA ASP A 81 8.78 1.86 15.41
C ASP A 81 8.17 3.01 16.23
N VAL A 82 7.71 4.07 15.54
CA VAL A 82 7.04 5.23 16.14
C VAL A 82 5.59 5.29 15.68
N GLU A 83 4.68 5.51 16.63
CA GLU A 83 3.24 5.56 16.41
C GLU A 83 2.76 6.85 15.67
N PRO A 84 1.72 6.76 14.83
CA PRO A 84 1.18 5.54 14.24
C PRO A 84 2.20 4.72 13.46
N ALA A 85 2.28 3.42 13.78
CA ALA A 85 3.30 2.52 13.22
C ALA A 85 3.09 2.26 11.72
N LEU A 86 1.83 2.18 11.27
CA LEU A 86 1.48 2.03 9.85
C LEU A 86 1.73 3.35 9.09
N ARG A 87 2.59 3.27 8.08
CA ARG A 87 2.84 4.37 7.14
C ARG A 87 2.44 3.97 5.73
N ILE A 88 1.68 4.83 5.06
CA ILE A 88 1.41 4.71 3.62
C ILE A 88 2.51 5.49 2.91
N VAL A 89 3.44 4.74 2.29
CA VAL A 89 4.67 5.28 1.70
C VAL A 89 4.41 5.90 0.34
N THR A 90 3.67 5.19 -0.52
CA THR A 90 3.19 5.68 -1.82
C THR A 90 2.00 4.84 -2.27
N LEU A 91 1.33 5.29 -3.33
CA LEU A 91 0.29 4.54 -4.03
C LEU A 91 0.33 4.86 -5.53
N TYR A 92 0.03 3.88 -6.37
CA TYR A 92 0.04 4.02 -7.82
C TYR A 92 -0.87 2.99 -8.47
N GLU A 93 -1.28 3.23 -9.71
CA GLU A 93 -1.94 2.24 -10.54
C GLU A 93 -0.88 1.34 -11.18
N PRO A 94 -0.98 0.00 -11.08
CA PRO A 94 -0.02 -0.90 -11.70
C PRO A 94 -0.01 -0.70 -13.22
N GLU A 95 1.19 -0.62 -13.80
CA GLU A 95 1.38 -0.51 -15.24
C GLU A 95 1.32 -1.90 -15.89
N ASP A 96 0.49 -2.08 -16.92
CA ASP A 96 0.36 -3.36 -17.66
C ASP A 96 1.69 -3.87 -18.23
N ALA A 97 2.67 -2.99 -18.45
CA ALA A 97 4.01 -3.36 -18.93
C ALA A 97 4.94 -3.92 -17.84
N LEU A 98 4.51 -3.87 -16.57
CA LEU A 98 5.27 -4.31 -15.41
C LEU A 98 4.54 -5.39 -14.61
N TRP A 99 3.24 -5.59 -14.85
CA TRP A 99 2.38 -6.47 -14.08
C TRP A 99 1.53 -7.31 -15.03
N GLU A 100 1.41 -8.59 -14.71
CA GLU A 100 0.47 -9.50 -15.36
C GLU A 100 -0.97 -9.01 -15.19
N SER A 101 -1.89 -9.53 -16.01
CA SER A 101 -3.32 -9.15 -15.98
C SER A 101 -4.04 -9.36 -14.62
N ASP A 102 -3.42 -10.07 -13.67
CA ASP A 102 -3.92 -10.20 -12.31
C ASP A 102 -3.59 -8.99 -11.41
N TYR A 103 -2.71 -8.10 -11.88
CA TYR A 103 -2.10 -6.97 -11.17
C TYR A 103 -1.38 -7.37 -9.87
N LYS A 104 -1.01 -8.65 -9.72
CA LYS A 104 -0.32 -9.20 -8.53
C LYS A 104 1.08 -9.67 -8.85
N THR A 105 1.26 -10.18 -10.07
CA THR A 105 2.50 -10.83 -10.49
C THR A 105 3.30 -9.85 -11.33
N ARG A 106 4.52 -9.51 -10.88
CA ARG A 106 5.40 -8.59 -11.62
C ARG A 106 6.04 -9.32 -12.80
N GLU A 107 6.01 -8.73 -13.98
CA GLU A 107 6.75 -9.24 -15.13
C GLU A 107 8.25 -9.12 -14.84
N VAL A 108 8.90 -10.25 -14.59
CA VAL A 108 10.36 -10.31 -14.53
C VAL A 108 10.86 -10.20 -15.96
N ARG A 109 11.47 -9.06 -16.31
CA ARG A 109 12.16 -8.92 -17.60
C ARG A 109 13.17 -10.05 -17.74
N LYS A 110 12.94 -10.94 -18.72
CA LYS A 110 13.90 -11.95 -19.14
C LYS A 110 15.10 -11.32 -19.83
#